data_AF-A0A068L8F2-F1
#
_entry.id   AF-A0A068L8F2-F1
#
_cell.length_a   1.000
_cell.length_b   1.000
_cell.length_c   1.000
_cell.angle_alpha   90.00
_cell.angle_beta   90.00
_cell.angle_gamma   90.00
#
_symmetry.space_group_name_H-M   'P 1'
#
loop_
_entity.id
_entity.type
_entity.pdbx_description
1 polymer ?
#
loop_
_entity_poly.entity_id
_entity_poly.type
_entity_poly.pdbx_seq_one_letter_code
_entity_poly.pdbx_strand_id
1 'polypeptide(L)'
;MAQAKLIRQVGLTATESPSQMLASARIMARALANTFPIEHQLALARAFGVRLIESWWDELTSIDIVSPDLRAPLQPFTVEVLPQAAAALAETIGRIAASFDAETAAYQIGLTYTGMLPLEHRGTYGVFYTPPVLTARLIDQVTTAGMDWATCRVLDPACGGGAFLVPIAQRIINEAKGCSPKLLMQSIGNRLRGYEIDPFGAWLTQVTLDAVVLPVSRIAGRRLPVMVTVCDSLRRSPVRDRFDLVIGNPPYGRAKLDPETRDRYKRSLYGHANLYGLFTDLALRHTKLGGVIAYVTPTSFLAGVYFKNLRALLGRSAPPLSIDFVTVRKGMFDDVLQETALATYRRGAAGAPVVVAEISPATNGLAIHQTGVIEFPADPSLPWILPRTAQQGALVKRLTQMPHRLADWGYTVSTGPLVWNRYKSQLAHRPSSKRLPLIWAEAITADGHFIFRAEKRNHAPYFELQASDGWMVTTKPCVLLQRTTAKEQSRRLIAAALPAEFLKTHGGVVIENHINMIRPISEVPEVSAEVLAAFINSGAADRAFRCVSGSVAVSAYELESLPLPAPDDLGELTRLVNAGADRYAIEAACTKLFEGDR
;
A
#
# COMPACT_ATOMS: atom_id res chain seq x y z
N MET A 1 44.93 -4.99 43.85
CA MET A 1 43.53 -4.74 44.28
C MET A 1 42.86 -3.60 43.48
N ALA A 2 42.91 -3.63 42.15
CA ALA A 2 42.21 -2.67 41.30
C ALA A 2 41.74 -3.31 39.97
N GLN A 3 41.33 -4.57 40.00
CA GLN A 3 40.83 -5.29 38.82
C GLN A 3 39.68 -6.27 39.14
N ALA A 4 39.02 -6.07 40.29
CA ALA A 4 37.87 -6.87 40.74
C ALA A 4 36.60 -6.03 40.96
N LYS A 5 36.55 -4.82 40.38
CA LYS A 5 35.44 -3.86 40.59
C LYS A 5 34.75 -3.39 39.30
N LEU A 6 34.96 -4.10 38.18
CA LEU A 6 34.31 -3.81 36.89
C LEU A 6 33.45 -4.99 36.36
N ILE A 7 33.05 -5.93 37.23
CA ILE A 7 32.16 -7.06 36.89
C ILE A 7 30.98 -7.13 37.89
N ARG A 8 30.53 -5.98 38.42
CA ARG A 8 29.40 -5.96 39.37
C ARG A 8 28.42 -4.79 39.21
N GLN A 9 28.37 -4.20 38.02
CA GLN A 9 27.38 -3.18 37.65
C GLN A 9 26.94 -3.30 36.18
N VAL A 10 26.78 -4.53 35.68
CA VAL A 10 25.82 -4.78 34.60
C VAL A 10 24.56 -5.23 35.31
N GLY A 11 23.57 -4.34 35.32
CA GLY A 11 22.28 -4.59 35.96
C GLY A 11 21.68 -5.90 35.47
N LEU A 12 20.95 -6.55 36.39
CA LEU A 12 19.99 -7.61 36.14
C LEU A 12 19.35 -7.44 34.75
N THR A 13 19.83 -8.21 33.76
CA THR A 13 19.25 -8.22 32.43
C THR A 13 17.87 -8.83 32.56
N ALA A 14 16.84 -8.03 32.29
CA ALA A 14 15.51 -8.56 32.00
C ALA A 14 15.67 -9.65 30.94
N THR A 15 15.16 -10.85 31.22
CA THR A 15 15.12 -11.94 30.23
C THR A 15 14.41 -11.41 28.98
N GLU A 16 15.08 -11.45 27.83
CA GLU A 16 14.48 -11.03 26.57
C GLU A 16 13.20 -11.83 26.32
N SER A 17 12.12 -11.14 25.95
CA SER A 17 10.88 -11.80 25.55
C SER A 17 11.10 -12.67 24.29
N PRO A 18 10.31 -13.74 24.07
CA PRO A 18 10.37 -14.54 22.84
C PRO A 18 10.34 -13.70 21.55
N SER A 19 9.55 -12.62 21.54
CA SER A 19 9.45 -11.70 20.40
C SER A 19 10.75 -10.92 20.16
N GLN A 20 11.45 -10.50 21.22
CA GLN A 20 12.75 -9.83 21.10
C GLN A 20 13.83 -10.80 20.60
N MET A 21 13.85 -12.02 21.12
CA MET A 21 14.79 -13.05 20.67
C MET A 21 14.59 -13.37 19.18
N LEU A 22 13.34 -13.49 18.70
CA LEU A 22 13.05 -13.69 17.28
C LEU A 22 13.47 -12.51 16.40
N ALA A 23 13.23 -11.26 16.86
CA ALA A 23 13.65 -10.08 16.12
C ALA A 23 15.18 -10.05 15.93
N SER A 24 15.94 -10.34 16.99
CA SER A 24 17.40 -10.46 16.94
C SER A 24 17.86 -11.60 16.02
N ALA A 25 17.24 -12.78 16.13
CA ALA A 25 17.56 -13.95 15.31
C ALA A 25 17.29 -13.71 13.81
N ARG A 26 16.22 -12.99 13.48
CA ARG A 26 15.90 -12.60 12.10
C ARG A 26 16.94 -11.65 11.49
N ILE A 27 17.47 -10.71 12.27
CA ILE A 27 18.56 -9.84 11.80
C ILE A 27 19.78 -10.67 11.43
N MET A 28 20.12 -11.67 12.25
CA MET A 28 21.22 -12.61 11.96
C MET A 28 20.94 -13.45 10.71
N ALA A 29 19.71 -13.97 10.54
CA ALA A 29 19.32 -14.73 9.36
C ALA A 29 19.42 -13.90 8.06
N ARG A 30 18.98 -12.63 8.10
CA ARG A 30 19.13 -11.69 6.98
C ARG A 30 20.59 -11.37 6.68
N ALA A 31 21.41 -11.13 7.71
CA ALA A 31 22.83 -10.86 7.54
C ALA A 31 23.55 -12.05 6.90
N LEU A 32 23.24 -13.26 7.34
CA LEU A 32 23.75 -14.51 6.76
C LEU A 32 23.36 -14.64 5.28
N ALA A 33 22.08 -14.43 4.93
CA ALA A 33 21.65 -14.54 3.54
C ALA A 33 22.41 -13.58 2.61
N ASN A 34 22.71 -12.36 3.09
CA ASN A 34 23.46 -11.36 2.33
C ASN A 34 24.94 -11.72 2.11
N THR A 35 25.49 -12.74 2.78
CA THR A 35 26.85 -13.22 2.50
C THR A 35 26.91 -14.18 1.30
N PHE A 36 25.76 -14.62 0.79
CA PHE A 36 25.67 -15.53 -0.36
C PHE A 36 25.38 -14.76 -1.66
N PRO A 37 25.85 -15.27 -2.83
CA PRO A 37 25.47 -14.72 -4.11
C PRO A 37 23.96 -14.71 -4.32
N ILE A 38 23.44 -13.69 -5.02
CA ILE A 38 22.01 -13.40 -5.16
C ILE A 38 21.23 -14.60 -5.72
N GLU A 39 21.81 -15.33 -6.66
CA GLU A 39 21.25 -16.51 -7.31
C GLU A 39 21.05 -17.70 -6.36
N HIS A 40 21.83 -17.81 -5.28
CA HIS A 40 21.73 -18.88 -4.28
C HIS A 40 20.81 -18.51 -3.10
N GLN A 41 20.55 -17.22 -2.86
CA GLN A 41 19.80 -16.75 -1.70
C GLN A 41 18.38 -17.32 -1.59
N LEU A 42 17.67 -17.52 -2.72
CA LEU A 42 16.33 -18.13 -2.69
C LEU A 42 16.36 -19.58 -2.20
N ALA A 43 17.29 -20.38 -2.74
CA ALA A 43 17.42 -21.79 -2.36
C ALA A 43 17.97 -21.93 -0.92
N LEU A 44 18.84 -21.01 -0.48
CA LEU A 44 19.26 -20.90 0.92
C LEU A 44 18.09 -20.55 1.86
N ALA A 45 17.28 -19.54 1.52
CA ALA A 45 16.13 -19.13 2.31
C ALA A 45 15.10 -20.26 2.45
N ARG A 46 14.88 -21.04 1.38
CA ARG A 46 14.02 -22.23 1.41
C ARG A 46 14.60 -23.33 2.29
N ALA A 47 15.90 -23.61 2.17
CA ALA A 47 16.56 -24.61 3.03
C ALA A 47 16.46 -24.22 4.51
N PHE A 48 16.74 -22.94 4.82
CA PHE A 48 16.63 -22.38 6.16
C PHE A 48 15.19 -22.50 6.69
N GLY A 49 14.21 -22.12 5.87
CA GLY A 49 12.80 -22.23 6.20
C GLY A 49 12.35 -23.68 6.44
N VAL A 50 12.84 -24.65 5.68
CA VAL A 50 12.56 -26.09 5.91
C VAL A 50 13.07 -26.51 7.28
N ARG A 51 14.34 -26.25 7.60
CA ARG A 51 14.91 -26.63 8.90
C ARG A 51 14.20 -25.96 10.07
N LEU A 52 13.79 -24.70 9.89
CA LEU A 52 13.00 -23.96 10.86
C LEU A 52 11.65 -24.64 11.09
N ILE A 53 10.89 -24.93 10.03
CA ILE A 53 9.56 -25.56 10.10
C ILE A 53 9.65 -26.96 10.73
N GLU A 54 10.69 -27.74 10.39
CA GLU A 54 10.96 -29.04 11.04
C GLU A 54 11.10 -28.87 12.56
N SER A 55 11.99 -27.98 13.01
CA SER A 55 12.18 -27.74 14.44
C SER A 55 10.94 -27.18 15.13
N TRP A 56 10.14 -26.37 14.44
CA TRP A 56 8.88 -25.86 14.97
C TRP A 56 7.87 -26.99 15.17
N TRP A 57 7.75 -27.88 14.17
CA TRP A 57 6.82 -29.01 14.20
C TRP A 57 7.20 -30.05 15.26
N ASP A 58 8.49 -30.39 15.37
CA ASP A 58 9.00 -31.31 16.38
C ASP A 58 8.67 -30.82 17.80
N GLU A 59 8.84 -29.52 18.05
CA GLU A 59 8.50 -28.92 19.34
C GLU A 59 6.99 -28.98 19.63
N LEU A 60 6.14 -28.67 18.65
CA LEU A 60 4.68 -28.74 18.77
C LEU A 60 4.13 -30.15 19.05
N THR A 61 4.88 -31.17 18.65
CA THR A 61 4.49 -32.59 18.70
C THR A 61 5.33 -33.41 19.69
N SER A 62 6.18 -32.75 20.47
CA SER A 62 7.09 -33.36 21.45
C SER A 62 6.36 -34.10 22.58
N ILE A 63 5.12 -33.69 22.89
CA ILE A 63 4.27 -34.30 23.92
C ILE A 63 3.50 -35.53 23.41
N ASP A 64 3.49 -35.77 22.10
CA ASP A 64 2.74 -36.88 21.51
C ASP A 64 3.53 -38.19 21.68
N ILE A 65 2.85 -39.25 22.14
CA ILE A 65 3.46 -40.60 22.26
C ILE A 65 3.91 -41.11 20.88
N VAL A 66 3.13 -40.78 19.85
CA VAL A 66 3.46 -41.01 18.44
C VAL A 66 3.31 -39.66 17.75
N SER A 67 4.43 -38.95 17.58
CA SER A 67 4.44 -37.63 16.94
C SER A 67 3.88 -37.71 15.52
N PRO A 68 2.87 -36.90 15.17
CA PRO A 68 2.40 -36.81 13.81
C PRO A 68 3.52 -36.39 12.86
N ASP A 69 3.67 -37.07 11.72
CA ASP A 69 4.67 -36.70 10.72
C ASP A 69 4.43 -35.28 10.18
N LEU A 70 5.51 -34.51 10.03
CA LEU A 70 5.47 -33.26 9.28
C LEU A 70 5.08 -33.54 7.82
N ARG A 71 4.14 -32.77 7.30
CA ARG A 71 3.72 -32.91 5.90
C ARG A 71 4.88 -32.57 4.96
N ALA A 72 5.11 -33.43 3.97
CA ALA A 72 6.04 -33.14 2.87
C ALA A 72 5.62 -31.91 2.03
N PRO A 73 6.58 -31.22 1.38
CA PRO A 73 6.31 -30.16 0.42
C PRO A 73 5.25 -30.53 -0.63
N LEU A 74 4.36 -29.59 -0.95
CA LEU A 74 3.27 -29.79 -1.92
C LEU A 74 3.77 -29.95 -3.36
N GLN A 75 4.90 -29.30 -3.65
CA GLN A 75 5.68 -29.48 -4.88
C GLN A 75 7.17 -29.41 -4.52
N PRO A 76 8.05 -30.08 -5.27
CA PRO A 76 9.49 -29.93 -5.09
C PRO A 76 9.94 -28.49 -5.32
N PHE A 77 10.92 -28.05 -4.54
CA PHE A 77 11.60 -26.77 -4.74
C PHE A 77 13.09 -26.92 -4.44
N THR A 78 13.91 -26.11 -5.10
CA THR A 78 15.36 -26.12 -4.91
C THR A 78 15.74 -25.60 -3.54
N VAL A 79 16.65 -26.32 -2.87
CA VAL A 79 17.25 -25.98 -1.59
C VAL A 79 18.77 -26.03 -1.70
N GLU A 80 19.46 -25.19 -0.94
CA GLU A 80 20.92 -25.25 -0.77
C GLU A 80 21.31 -26.11 0.43
N VAL A 81 22.57 -26.51 0.49
CA VAL A 81 23.15 -27.08 1.71
C VAL A 81 23.29 -25.99 2.76
N LEU A 82 22.66 -26.15 3.92
CA LEU A 82 22.77 -25.20 5.01
C LEU A 82 24.11 -25.36 5.75
N PRO A 83 24.88 -24.27 5.95
CA PRO A 83 25.97 -24.27 6.92
C PRO A 83 25.47 -24.66 8.31
N GLN A 84 26.29 -25.34 9.11
CA GLN A 84 25.91 -25.81 10.44
C GLN A 84 25.39 -24.68 11.35
N ALA A 85 26.04 -23.50 11.31
CA ALA A 85 25.60 -22.33 12.05
C ALA A 85 24.21 -21.83 11.60
N ALA A 86 23.91 -21.91 10.29
CA ALA A 86 22.61 -21.54 9.74
C ALA A 86 21.52 -22.51 10.18
N ALA A 87 21.80 -23.81 10.16
CA ALA A 87 20.87 -24.83 10.64
C ALA A 87 20.57 -24.66 12.13
N ALA A 88 21.58 -24.45 12.97
CA ALA A 88 21.39 -24.22 14.41
C ALA A 88 20.58 -22.94 14.70
N LEU A 89 20.77 -21.88 13.91
CA LEU A 89 19.96 -20.67 14.01
C LEU A 89 18.50 -20.93 13.60
N ALA A 90 18.28 -21.66 12.51
CA ALA A 90 16.93 -22.03 12.05
C ALA A 90 16.18 -22.85 13.11
N GLU A 91 16.84 -23.84 13.71
CA GLU A 91 16.27 -24.64 14.81
C GLU A 91 15.95 -23.79 16.05
N THR A 92 16.84 -22.86 16.40
CA THR A 92 16.60 -21.93 17.52
C THR A 92 15.36 -21.09 17.27
N ILE A 93 15.21 -20.55 16.05
CA ILE A 93 14.01 -19.80 15.65
C ILE A 93 12.77 -20.71 15.70
N GLY A 94 12.86 -21.96 15.23
CA GLY A 94 11.76 -22.94 15.25
C GLY A 94 11.26 -23.24 16.67
N ARG A 95 12.17 -23.50 17.61
CA ARG A 95 11.81 -23.70 19.03
C ARG A 95 11.16 -22.46 19.64
N ILE A 96 11.70 -21.27 19.37
CA ILE A 96 11.08 -20.03 19.88
C ILE A 96 9.70 -19.82 19.24
N ALA A 97 9.53 -20.13 17.96
CA ALA A 97 8.24 -20.02 17.27
C ALA A 97 7.16 -20.91 17.90
N ALA A 98 7.52 -22.07 18.44
CA ALA A 98 6.58 -22.97 19.13
C ALA A 98 6.02 -22.40 20.44
N SER A 99 6.63 -21.34 21.01
CA SER A 99 6.11 -20.65 22.19
C SER A 99 4.93 -19.72 21.90
N PHE A 100 4.61 -19.52 20.62
CA PHE A 100 3.49 -18.70 20.16
C PHE A 100 2.31 -19.56 19.69
N ASP A 101 1.13 -18.96 19.56
CA ASP A 101 0.06 -19.57 18.77
C ASP A 101 0.50 -19.77 17.31
N ALA A 102 -0.16 -20.69 16.61
CA ALA A 102 0.24 -21.08 15.26
C ALA A 102 0.15 -19.94 14.23
N GLU A 103 -0.76 -18.97 14.42
CA GLU A 103 -0.88 -17.79 13.55
C GLU A 103 0.35 -16.89 13.69
N THR A 104 0.70 -16.55 14.93
CA THR A 104 1.85 -15.71 15.27
C THR A 104 3.16 -16.41 14.89
N ALA A 105 3.26 -17.73 15.14
CA ALA A 105 4.41 -18.53 14.70
C ALA A 105 4.58 -18.45 13.18
N ALA A 106 3.54 -18.72 12.39
CA ALA A 106 3.60 -18.67 10.93
C ALA A 106 3.94 -17.27 10.40
N TYR A 107 3.44 -16.21 11.04
CA TYR A 107 3.83 -14.84 10.72
C TYR A 107 5.34 -14.62 10.92
N GLN A 108 5.91 -15.07 12.05
CA GLN A 108 7.35 -14.93 12.32
C GLN A 108 8.22 -15.78 11.38
N ILE A 109 7.77 -16.99 11.04
CA ILE A 109 8.43 -17.85 10.06
C ILE A 109 8.44 -17.17 8.69
N GLY A 110 7.28 -16.63 8.27
CA GLY A 110 7.14 -15.88 7.03
C GLY A 110 8.04 -14.64 6.97
N LEU A 111 8.11 -13.86 8.05
CA LEU A 111 9.02 -12.70 8.14
C LEU A 111 10.50 -13.12 8.08
N THR A 112 10.85 -14.26 8.67
CA THR A 112 12.22 -14.80 8.59
C THR A 112 12.55 -15.19 7.16
N TYR A 113 11.70 -16.00 6.52
CA TYR A 113 11.86 -16.44 5.13
C TYR A 113 12.00 -15.25 4.17
N THR A 114 11.03 -14.34 4.21
CA THR A 114 11.05 -13.13 3.38
C THR A 114 12.23 -12.23 3.68
N GLY A 115 12.62 -12.11 4.94
CA GLY A 115 13.81 -11.38 5.39
C GLY A 115 15.13 -11.90 4.81
N MET A 116 15.17 -13.14 4.32
CA MET A 116 16.33 -13.77 3.67
C MET A 116 16.28 -13.72 2.14
N LEU A 117 15.15 -13.39 1.52
CA LEU A 117 15.02 -13.35 0.07
C LEU A 117 15.82 -12.19 -0.55
N PRO A 118 16.32 -12.32 -1.80
CA PRO A 118 16.88 -11.20 -2.55
C PRO A 118 15.93 -10.02 -2.63
N LEU A 119 16.46 -8.79 -2.58
CA LEU A 119 15.66 -7.57 -2.72
C LEU A 119 14.87 -7.53 -4.03
N GLU A 120 15.49 -7.93 -5.15
CA GLU A 120 14.85 -7.98 -6.46
C GLU A 120 13.71 -9.02 -6.51
N HIS A 121 13.89 -10.15 -5.81
CA HIS A 121 12.88 -11.20 -5.71
C HIS A 121 11.67 -10.70 -4.91
N ARG A 122 11.89 -10.07 -3.75
CA ARG A 122 10.82 -9.45 -2.94
C ARG A 122 10.06 -8.39 -3.75
N GLY A 123 10.77 -7.56 -4.50
CA GLY A 123 10.18 -6.52 -5.33
C GLY A 123 9.39 -7.06 -6.54
N THR A 124 9.88 -8.13 -7.17
CA THR A 124 9.23 -8.74 -8.35
C THR A 124 7.92 -9.42 -7.99
N TYR A 125 7.91 -10.16 -6.88
CA TYR A 125 6.73 -10.91 -6.42
C TYR A 125 5.87 -10.15 -5.42
N GLY A 126 6.30 -8.96 -4.97
CA GLY A 126 5.53 -8.11 -4.06
C GLY A 126 5.22 -8.77 -2.72
N VAL A 127 6.18 -9.51 -2.15
CA VAL A 127 5.95 -10.40 -1.00
C VAL A 127 5.94 -9.60 0.31
N PHE A 128 4.78 -9.49 0.95
CA PHE A 128 4.61 -8.84 2.25
C PHE A 128 3.66 -9.65 3.14
N TYR A 129 4.11 -10.01 4.34
CA TYR A 129 3.28 -10.75 5.29
C TYR A 129 2.39 -9.80 6.09
N THR A 130 1.12 -10.18 6.26
CA THR A 130 0.14 -9.39 7.01
C THR A 130 0.28 -9.66 8.51
N PRO A 131 0.42 -8.62 9.36
CA PRO A 131 0.41 -8.77 10.81
C PRO A 131 -0.89 -9.38 11.33
N PRO A 132 -0.84 -10.27 12.34
CA PRO A 132 -2.03 -10.88 12.95
C PRO A 132 -3.12 -9.88 13.35
N VAL A 133 -2.73 -8.72 13.89
CA VAL A 133 -3.69 -7.68 14.30
C VAL A 133 -4.48 -7.10 13.12
N LEU A 134 -3.87 -6.94 11.94
CA LEU A 134 -4.56 -6.45 10.74
C LEU A 134 -5.41 -7.55 10.11
N THR A 135 -4.91 -8.79 10.14
CA THR A 135 -5.65 -9.97 9.73
C THR A 135 -6.96 -10.10 10.52
N ALA A 136 -6.87 -10.04 11.86
CA ALA A 136 -8.04 -10.10 12.74
C ALA A 136 -9.04 -8.99 12.41
N ARG A 137 -8.57 -7.75 12.23
CA ARG A 137 -9.43 -6.62 11.85
C ARG A 137 -10.18 -6.85 10.55
N LEU A 138 -9.51 -7.32 9.50
CA LEU A 138 -10.15 -7.57 8.21
C LEU A 138 -11.20 -8.68 8.31
N ILE A 139 -10.89 -9.72 9.07
CA ILE A 139 -11.81 -10.83 9.35
C ILE A 139 -13.04 -10.36 10.15
N ASP A 140 -12.89 -9.39 11.06
CA ASP A 140 -14.01 -8.81 11.81
C ASP A 140 -14.88 -7.89 10.93
N GLN A 141 -14.29 -7.17 9.99
CA GLN A 141 -15.06 -6.45 8.95
C GLN A 141 -15.89 -7.43 8.10
N VAL A 142 -15.35 -8.61 7.78
CA VAL A 142 -16.10 -9.67 7.09
C VAL A 142 -17.27 -10.20 7.92
N THR A 143 -17.09 -10.38 9.24
CA THR A 143 -18.22 -10.72 10.15
C THR A 143 -19.28 -9.63 10.13
N THR A 144 -18.87 -8.36 10.21
CA THR A 144 -19.78 -7.20 10.17
C THR A 144 -20.52 -7.13 8.85
N ALA A 145 -19.89 -7.58 7.76
CA ALA A 145 -20.52 -7.78 6.46
C ALA A 145 -21.45 -9.02 6.40
N GLY A 146 -21.84 -9.62 7.52
CA GLY A 146 -22.86 -10.66 7.60
C GLY A 146 -22.43 -12.02 7.02
N MET A 147 -21.14 -12.33 7.04
CA MET A 147 -20.64 -13.63 6.62
C MET A 147 -21.15 -14.75 7.54
N ASP A 148 -21.72 -15.80 6.96
CA ASP A 148 -22.08 -17.01 7.70
C ASP A 148 -20.87 -17.94 7.84
N TRP A 149 -20.16 -17.82 8.96
CA TRP A 149 -18.98 -18.62 9.29
C TRP A 149 -19.30 -20.11 9.55
N ALA A 150 -20.57 -20.51 9.68
CA ALA A 150 -20.94 -21.92 9.78
C ALA A 150 -20.88 -22.65 8.43
N THR A 151 -21.08 -21.93 7.31
CA THR A 151 -21.21 -22.54 5.97
C THR A 151 -20.27 -21.97 4.91
N CYS A 152 -19.68 -20.79 5.13
CA CYS A 152 -18.91 -20.07 4.10
C CYS A 152 -17.76 -20.87 3.50
N ARG A 153 -17.56 -20.72 2.19
CA ARG A 153 -16.40 -21.17 1.43
C ARG A 153 -15.50 -19.97 1.16
N VAL A 154 -14.23 -20.15 1.48
CA VAL A 154 -13.23 -19.09 1.49
C VAL A 154 -12.12 -19.42 0.49
N LEU A 155 -11.71 -18.42 -0.26
CA LEU A 155 -10.49 -18.44 -1.07
C LEU A 155 -9.55 -17.34 -0.60
N ASP A 156 -8.28 -17.70 -0.40
CA ASP A 156 -7.16 -16.76 -0.44
C ASP A 156 -6.33 -17.01 -1.72
N PRO A 157 -6.36 -16.11 -2.70
CA PRO A 157 -5.70 -16.33 -3.98
C PRO A 157 -4.19 -16.03 -3.95
N ALA A 158 -3.63 -15.56 -2.84
CA ALA A 158 -2.20 -15.32 -2.65
C ALA A 158 -1.83 -15.61 -1.19
N CYS A 159 -2.00 -16.87 -0.79
CA CYS A 159 -2.14 -17.20 0.63
C CYS A 159 -0.85 -17.08 1.44
N GLY A 160 0.33 -16.99 0.82
CA GLY A 160 1.58 -16.75 1.53
C GLY A 160 1.84 -17.81 2.58
N GLY A 161 2.00 -17.44 3.85
CA GLY A 161 2.06 -18.37 5.00
C GLY A 161 0.75 -18.56 5.74
N GLY A 162 -0.39 -18.34 5.09
CA GLY A 162 -1.71 -18.68 5.61
C GLY A 162 -2.35 -17.61 6.48
N ALA A 163 -1.90 -16.36 6.36
CA ALA A 163 -2.31 -15.25 7.24
C ALA A 163 -3.83 -15.17 7.43
N PHE A 164 -4.64 -15.40 6.39
CA PHE A 164 -6.10 -15.37 6.51
C PHE A 164 -6.73 -16.76 6.69
N LEU A 165 -6.22 -17.79 6.00
CA LEU A 165 -6.81 -19.13 6.06
C LEU A 165 -6.70 -19.77 7.45
N VAL A 166 -5.61 -19.52 8.16
CA VAL A 166 -5.29 -20.08 9.48
C VAL A 166 -6.25 -19.57 10.56
N PRO A 167 -6.40 -18.25 10.79
CA PRO A 167 -7.37 -17.73 11.76
C PRO A 167 -8.81 -18.03 11.38
N ILE A 168 -9.14 -18.11 10.08
CA ILE A 168 -10.47 -18.54 9.64
C ILE A 168 -10.72 -20.01 9.99
N ALA A 169 -9.73 -20.90 9.82
CA ALA A 169 -9.84 -22.29 10.28
C ALA A 169 -10.10 -22.36 11.80
N GLN A 170 -9.36 -21.57 12.58
CA GLN A 170 -9.58 -21.49 14.03
C GLN A 170 -10.99 -20.98 14.38
N ARG A 171 -11.51 -19.99 13.65
CA ARG A 171 -12.89 -19.52 13.82
C ARG A 171 -13.92 -20.60 13.54
N ILE A 172 -13.77 -21.34 12.44
CA ILE A 172 -14.64 -22.48 12.10
C ILE A 172 -14.62 -23.54 13.20
N ILE A 173 -13.44 -23.85 13.77
CA ILE A 173 -13.31 -24.79 14.89
C ILE A 173 -14.10 -24.30 16.11
N ASN A 174 -13.97 -23.00 16.45
CA ASN A 174 -14.61 -22.43 17.63
C ASN A 174 -16.15 -22.38 17.52
N GLU A 175 -16.68 -22.23 16.30
CA GLU A 175 -18.12 -22.16 16.04
C GLU A 175 -18.78 -23.53 15.88
N ALA A 176 -18.04 -24.56 15.45
CA ALA A 176 -18.56 -25.90 15.19
C ALA A 176 -18.76 -26.74 16.47
N LYS A 177 -19.39 -26.16 17.49
CA LYS A 177 -19.68 -26.86 18.76
C LYS A 177 -20.60 -28.05 18.51
N GLY A 178 -20.20 -29.22 19.02
CA GLY A 178 -20.96 -30.48 18.88
C GLY A 178 -20.76 -31.22 17.54
N CYS A 179 -19.93 -30.70 16.63
CA CYS A 179 -19.54 -31.43 15.43
C CYS A 179 -18.50 -32.51 15.78
N SER A 180 -18.63 -33.72 15.21
CA SER A 180 -17.58 -34.73 15.40
C SER A 180 -16.24 -34.23 14.80
N PRO A 181 -15.10 -34.48 15.45
CA PRO A 181 -13.79 -34.06 14.96
C PRO A 181 -13.53 -34.44 13.49
N LYS A 182 -13.96 -35.64 13.09
CA LYS A 182 -13.82 -36.14 11.71
C LYS A 182 -14.63 -35.32 10.70
N LEU A 183 -15.87 -34.97 11.04
CA LEU A 183 -16.72 -34.13 10.18
C LEU A 183 -16.22 -32.68 10.14
N LEU A 184 -15.72 -32.15 11.26
CA LEU A 184 -15.11 -30.82 11.31
C LEU A 184 -13.90 -30.72 10.37
N MET A 185 -12.99 -31.69 10.41
CA MET A 185 -11.82 -31.74 9.51
C MET A 185 -12.23 -31.81 8.03
N GLN A 186 -13.24 -32.62 7.70
CA GLN A 186 -13.78 -32.70 6.34
C GLN A 186 -14.45 -31.38 5.92
N SER A 187 -15.17 -30.72 6.83
CA SER A 187 -15.82 -29.43 6.59
C SER A 187 -14.79 -28.34 6.28
N ILE A 188 -13.76 -28.18 7.12
CA ILE A 188 -12.64 -27.26 6.88
C ILE A 188 -12.00 -27.55 5.50
N GLY A 189 -11.72 -28.83 5.26
CA GLY A 189 -11.17 -29.35 3.99
C GLY A 189 -12.00 -29.08 2.74
N ASN A 190 -13.30 -28.83 2.87
CA ASN A 190 -14.20 -28.52 1.76
C ASN A 190 -14.43 -27.01 1.58
N ARG A 191 -14.17 -26.23 2.64
CA ARG A 191 -14.54 -24.81 2.72
C ARG A 191 -13.37 -23.88 2.44
N LEU A 192 -12.14 -24.24 2.83
CA LEU A 192 -10.98 -23.38 2.67
C LEU A 192 -10.16 -23.75 1.43
N ARG A 193 -9.76 -22.76 0.63
CA ARG A 193 -8.85 -22.93 -0.51
C ARG A 193 -7.81 -21.82 -0.50
N GLY A 194 -6.56 -22.18 -0.77
CA GLY A 194 -5.45 -21.25 -0.94
C GLY A 194 -4.78 -21.44 -2.30
N TYR A 195 -4.40 -20.36 -2.95
CA TYR A 195 -3.48 -20.39 -4.09
C TYR A 195 -2.22 -19.61 -3.74
N GLU A 196 -1.07 -20.16 -4.12
CA GLU A 196 0.23 -19.53 -3.90
C GLU A 196 1.17 -19.91 -5.05
N ILE A 197 1.95 -18.96 -5.54
CA ILE A 197 2.88 -19.18 -6.65
C ILE A 197 4.21 -19.76 -6.16
N ASP A 198 4.64 -19.38 -4.96
CA ASP A 198 5.84 -19.91 -4.33
C ASP A 198 5.56 -21.25 -3.62
N PRO A 199 6.16 -22.37 -4.05
CA PRO A 199 5.92 -23.67 -3.44
C PRO A 199 6.31 -23.74 -1.95
N PHE A 200 7.27 -22.92 -1.48
CA PHE A 200 7.61 -22.86 -0.05
C PHE A 200 6.50 -22.17 0.75
N GLY A 201 6.03 -20.98 0.33
CA GLY A 201 4.87 -20.33 0.94
C GLY A 201 3.63 -21.23 0.97
N ALA A 202 3.32 -21.90 -0.15
CA ALA A 202 2.19 -22.82 -0.23
C ALA A 202 2.28 -23.95 0.81
N TRP A 203 3.49 -24.50 0.98
CA TRP A 203 3.77 -25.53 1.99
C TRP A 203 3.66 -24.98 3.42
N LEU A 204 4.23 -23.79 3.69
CA LEU A 204 4.10 -23.12 4.98
C LEU A 204 2.62 -22.93 5.36
N THR A 205 1.78 -22.41 4.46
CA THR A 205 0.33 -22.29 4.70
C THR A 205 -0.29 -23.63 5.09
N GLN A 206 0.02 -24.70 4.36
CA GLN A 206 -0.55 -26.03 4.63
C GLN A 206 -0.09 -26.60 5.98
N VAL A 207 1.20 -26.45 6.32
CA VAL A 207 1.74 -26.90 7.62
C VAL A 207 1.11 -26.10 8.77
N THR A 208 0.96 -24.79 8.63
CA THR A 208 0.30 -23.97 9.65
C THR A 208 -1.17 -24.35 9.85
N LEU A 209 -1.89 -24.68 8.76
CA LEU A 209 -3.24 -25.21 8.85
C LEU A 209 -3.28 -26.55 9.60
N ASP A 210 -2.32 -27.45 9.32
CA ASP A 210 -2.19 -28.70 10.06
C ASP A 210 -1.86 -28.45 11.55
N ALA A 211 -1.03 -27.46 11.86
CA ALA A 211 -0.65 -27.07 13.22
C ALA A 211 -1.86 -26.55 14.03
N VAL A 212 -2.66 -25.64 13.46
CA VAL A 212 -3.87 -25.10 14.12
C VAL A 212 -4.87 -26.20 14.48
N VAL A 213 -5.01 -27.20 13.63
CA VAL A 213 -5.97 -28.28 13.85
C VAL A 213 -5.40 -29.47 14.62
N LEU A 214 -4.13 -29.44 15.08
CA LEU A 214 -3.53 -30.54 15.83
C LEU A 214 -4.41 -31.08 16.97
N PRO A 215 -5.04 -30.25 17.83
CA PRO A 215 -5.93 -30.74 18.88
C PRO A 215 -7.12 -31.56 18.33
N VAL A 216 -7.69 -31.14 17.20
CA VAL A 216 -8.82 -31.83 16.54
C VAL A 216 -8.34 -33.07 15.78
N SER A 217 -7.19 -32.96 15.12
CA SER A 217 -6.53 -34.02 14.34
C SER A 217 -6.17 -35.21 15.22
N ARG A 218 -5.61 -34.97 16.42
CA ARG A 218 -5.28 -36.00 17.42
C ARG A 218 -6.49 -36.85 17.79
N ILE A 219 -7.64 -36.21 18.02
CA ILE A 219 -8.89 -36.92 18.36
C ILE A 219 -9.50 -37.61 17.13
N ALA A 220 -9.43 -36.96 15.96
CA ALA A 220 -9.98 -37.50 14.72
C ALA A 220 -9.15 -38.67 14.14
N GLY A 221 -7.87 -38.80 14.54
CA GLY A 221 -6.90 -39.74 13.97
C GLY A 221 -6.64 -39.48 12.48
N ARG A 222 -6.77 -38.22 12.01
CA ARG A 222 -6.67 -37.85 10.59
C ARG A 222 -6.14 -36.43 10.42
N ARG A 223 -5.26 -36.24 9.44
CA ARG A 223 -4.78 -34.92 8.98
C ARG A 223 -5.79 -34.21 8.06
N LEU A 224 -5.61 -32.90 7.85
CA LEU A 224 -6.39 -32.17 6.85
C LEU A 224 -6.08 -32.68 5.44
N PRO A 225 -7.07 -32.61 4.51
CA PRO A 225 -6.76 -32.71 3.09
C PRO A 225 -5.89 -31.51 2.66
N VAL A 226 -5.23 -31.64 1.51
CA VAL A 226 -4.49 -30.52 0.92
C VAL A 226 -5.49 -29.47 0.44
N MET A 227 -5.37 -28.25 0.96
CA MET A 227 -6.27 -27.13 0.66
C MET A 227 -5.59 -26.05 -0.18
N VAL A 228 -4.26 -26.08 -0.24
CA VAL A 228 -3.43 -25.11 -0.95
C VAL A 228 -2.99 -25.70 -2.28
N THR A 229 -3.05 -24.90 -3.34
CA THR A 229 -2.55 -25.28 -4.67
C THR A 229 -1.40 -24.35 -5.07
N VAL A 230 -0.25 -24.94 -5.44
CA VAL A 230 0.85 -24.19 -6.04
C VAL A 230 0.49 -23.82 -7.47
N CYS A 231 0.27 -22.53 -7.76
CA CYS A 231 -0.03 -22.04 -9.10
C CYS A 231 0.04 -20.52 -9.23
N ASP A 232 0.14 -20.06 -10.48
CA ASP A 232 -0.18 -18.67 -10.84
C ASP A 232 -1.70 -18.45 -10.80
N SER A 233 -2.16 -17.76 -9.75
CA SER A 233 -3.57 -17.42 -9.53
C SER A 233 -4.16 -16.57 -10.66
N LEU A 234 -3.37 -15.71 -11.31
CA LEU A 234 -3.87 -14.85 -12.38
C LEU A 234 -4.31 -15.65 -13.62
N ARG A 235 -3.78 -16.87 -13.79
CA ARG A 235 -4.15 -17.80 -14.87
C ARG A 235 -5.33 -18.69 -14.49
N ARG A 236 -5.71 -18.77 -13.21
CA ARG A 236 -6.84 -19.59 -12.75
C ARG A 236 -8.17 -18.93 -13.07
N SER A 237 -8.98 -19.58 -13.91
CA SER A 237 -10.38 -19.21 -14.10
C SER A 237 -11.26 -20.14 -13.28
N PRO A 238 -12.19 -19.63 -12.48
CA PRO A 238 -13.25 -20.47 -11.96
C PRO A 238 -14.18 -20.89 -13.12
N VAL A 239 -14.58 -22.16 -13.13
CA VAL A 239 -15.67 -22.64 -14.02
C VAL A 239 -17.03 -22.09 -13.56
N ARG A 240 -17.15 -21.71 -12.26
CA ARG A 240 -18.30 -21.06 -11.63
C ARG A 240 -17.89 -20.17 -10.44
N ASP A 241 -18.66 -19.13 -10.18
CA ASP A 241 -18.70 -18.30 -8.96
C ASP A 241 -18.84 -19.17 -7.68
N ARG A 242 -17.73 -19.46 -7.00
CA ARG A 242 -17.66 -20.61 -6.06
C ARG A 242 -17.48 -20.25 -4.59
N PHE A 243 -17.04 -19.04 -4.28
CA PHE A 243 -16.62 -18.66 -2.93
C PHE A 243 -17.53 -17.59 -2.35
N ASP A 244 -17.94 -17.79 -1.11
CA ASP A 244 -18.69 -16.82 -0.32
C ASP A 244 -17.79 -15.65 0.08
N LEU A 245 -16.51 -15.94 0.33
CA LEU A 245 -15.48 -14.99 0.70
C LEU A 245 -14.24 -15.17 -0.17
N VAL A 246 -13.75 -14.08 -0.76
CA VAL A 246 -12.36 -14.00 -1.23
C VAL A 246 -11.62 -12.99 -0.35
N ILE A 247 -10.60 -13.44 0.37
CA ILE A 247 -9.87 -12.64 1.36
C ILE A 247 -8.37 -12.79 1.17
N GLY A 248 -7.59 -11.75 1.43
CA GLY A 248 -6.15 -11.84 1.23
C GLY A 248 -5.39 -10.51 1.33
N ASN A 249 -4.08 -10.62 1.18
CA ASN A 249 -3.16 -9.51 0.95
C ASN A 249 -2.48 -9.76 -0.41
N PRO A 250 -3.08 -9.30 -1.52
CA PRO A 250 -2.54 -9.55 -2.84
C PRO A 250 -1.16 -8.90 -3.03
N PRO A 251 -0.30 -9.43 -3.91
CA PRO A 251 1.05 -8.89 -4.10
C PRO A 251 1.02 -7.46 -4.67
N TYR A 252 1.97 -6.63 -4.24
CA TYR A 252 2.06 -5.22 -4.65
C TYR A 252 3.18 -5.03 -5.67
N GLY A 253 2.88 -4.40 -6.81
CA GLY A 253 3.93 -4.08 -7.77
C GLY A 253 3.44 -3.91 -9.20
N ARG A 254 4.22 -3.22 -10.01
CA ARG A 254 3.93 -3.07 -11.43
C ARG A 254 4.18 -4.41 -12.13
N ALA A 255 3.22 -4.88 -12.89
CA ALA A 255 3.33 -6.12 -13.67
C ALA A 255 3.52 -5.81 -15.16
N LYS A 256 4.48 -6.50 -15.80
CA LYS A 256 4.50 -6.64 -17.26
C LYS A 256 3.65 -7.85 -17.60
N LEU A 257 2.62 -7.65 -18.40
CA LEU A 257 1.68 -8.71 -18.79
C LEU A 257 1.94 -9.13 -20.23
N ASP A 258 1.90 -10.43 -20.47
CA ASP A 258 1.76 -10.97 -21.81
C ASP A 258 0.39 -10.57 -22.42
N PRO A 259 0.23 -10.65 -23.76
CA PRO A 259 -1.00 -10.24 -24.43
C PRO A 259 -2.26 -10.96 -23.95
N GLU A 260 -2.17 -12.26 -23.64
CA GLU A 260 -3.30 -13.07 -23.20
C GLU A 260 -3.77 -12.63 -21.81
N THR A 261 -2.85 -12.49 -20.86
CA THR A 261 -3.15 -12.00 -19.51
C THR A 261 -3.69 -10.56 -19.56
N ARG A 262 -3.13 -9.70 -20.42
CA ARG A 262 -3.64 -8.33 -20.59
C ARG A 262 -5.06 -8.31 -21.15
N ASP A 263 -5.38 -9.11 -22.16
CA ASP A 263 -6.74 -9.20 -22.71
C ASP A 263 -7.72 -9.73 -21.66
N ARG A 264 -7.33 -10.77 -20.92
CA ARG A 264 -8.11 -11.36 -19.84
C ARG A 264 -8.55 -10.34 -18.79
N TYR A 265 -7.66 -9.42 -18.40
CA TYR A 265 -7.92 -8.39 -17.37
C TYR A 265 -8.24 -7.00 -17.94
N LYS A 266 -8.48 -6.87 -19.25
CA LYS A 266 -8.68 -5.56 -19.91
C LYS A 266 -9.79 -4.71 -19.29
N ARG A 267 -10.82 -5.35 -18.69
CA ARG A 267 -11.96 -4.67 -18.07
C ARG A 267 -11.59 -3.85 -16.83
N SER A 268 -10.50 -4.20 -16.15
CA SER A 268 -10.02 -3.51 -14.94
C SER A 268 -8.76 -2.68 -15.20
N LEU A 269 -8.11 -2.87 -16.36
CA LEU A 269 -6.83 -2.27 -16.69
C LEU A 269 -6.96 -0.93 -17.42
N TYR A 270 -6.14 0.04 -17.01
CA TYR A 270 -5.86 1.26 -17.77
C TYR A 270 -4.37 1.60 -17.67
N GLY A 271 -3.70 1.80 -18.81
CA GLY A 271 -2.25 2.06 -18.83
C GLY A 271 -1.44 0.89 -18.25
N HIS A 272 -0.70 1.13 -17.16
CA HIS A 272 0.16 0.13 -16.53
C HIS A 272 -0.61 -0.76 -15.56
N ALA A 273 -0.34 -2.07 -15.61
CA ALA A 273 -0.93 -3.02 -14.68
C ALA A 273 -0.20 -2.99 -13.33
N ASN A 274 -0.98 -3.17 -12.26
CA ASN A 274 -0.47 -3.42 -10.92
C ASN A 274 -1.06 -4.74 -10.40
N LEU A 275 -0.23 -5.56 -9.77
CA LEU A 275 -0.59 -6.89 -9.29
C LEU A 275 -1.83 -6.86 -8.39
N TYR A 276 -1.87 -6.00 -7.36
CA TYR A 276 -3.03 -5.99 -6.46
C TYR A 276 -4.33 -5.63 -7.19
N GLY A 277 -4.28 -4.78 -8.22
CA GLY A 277 -5.45 -4.45 -9.04
C GLY A 277 -5.94 -5.64 -9.88
N LEU A 278 -5.01 -6.44 -10.42
CA LEU A 278 -5.32 -7.69 -11.12
C LEU A 278 -5.95 -8.71 -10.18
N PHE A 279 -5.40 -8.85 -8.97
CA PHE A 279 -5.93 -9.74 -7.94
C PHE A 279 -7.30 -9.29 -7.41
N THR A 280 -7.60 -7.98 -7.42
CA THR A 280 -8.95 -7.47 -7.11
C THR A 280 -9.97 -7.85 -8.19
N ASP A 281 -9.62 -7.78 -9.47
CA ASP A 281 -10.47 -8.32 -10.54
C ASP A 281 -10.60 -9.85 -10.44
N LEU A 282 -9.50 -10.56 -10.14
CA LEU A 282 -9.52 -12.01 -9.89
C LEU A 282 -10.48 -12.36 -8.74
N ALA A 283 -10.45 -11.62 -7.63
CA ALA A 283 -11.37 -11.81 -6.50
C ALA A 283 -12.82 -11.69 -6.94
N LEU A 284 -13.11 -10.67 -7.74
CA LEU A 284 -14.44 -10.45 -8.27
C LEU A 284 -14.93 -11.65 -9.11
N ARG A 285 -14.03 -12.29 -9.87
CA ARG A 285 -14.35 -13.49 -10.67
C ARG A 285 -14.59 -14.74 -9.83
N HIS A 286 -13.94 -14.85 -8.67
CA HIS A 286 -14.06 -16.02 -7.79
C HIS A 286 -15.21 -15.93 -6.79
N THR A 287 -15.57 -14.71 -6.39
CA THR A 287 -16.60 -14.43 -5.39
C THR A 287 -17.99 -14.62 -5.97
N LYS A 288 -18.90 -15.32 -5.28
CA LYS A 288 -20.29 -15.45 -5.72
C LYS A 288 -21.07 -14.14 -5.68
N LEU A 289 -22.19 -14.07 -6.40
CA LEU A 289 -23.15 -12.97 -6.21
C LEU A 289 -23.64 -12.96 -4.75
N GLY A 290 -23.61 -11.79 -4.10
CA GLY A 290 -23.87 -11.62 -2.68
C GLY A 290 -22.68 -11.95 -1.76
N GLY A 291 -21.60 -12.52 -2.30
CA GLY A 291 -20.37 -12.81 -1.56
C GLY A 291 -19.54 -11.56 -1.25
N VAL A 292 -18.56 -11.72 -0.37
CA VAL A 292 -17.70 -10.66 0.15
C VAL A 292 -16.29 -10.79 -0.43
N ILE A 293 -15.70 -9.67 -0.82
CA ILE A 293 -14.26 -9.54 -1.09
C ILE A 293 -13.68 -8.71 0.04
N ALA A 294 -12.56 -9.14 0.63
CA ALA A 294 -11.92 -8.43 1.72
C ALA A 294 -10.40 -8.40 1.52
N TYR A 295 -9.82 -7.24 1.26
CA TYR A 295 -8.39 -7.14 0.96
C TYR A 295 -7.65 -6.07 1.76
N VAL A 296 -6.38 -6.36 2.02
CA VAL A 296 -5.37 -5.36 2.35
C VAL A 296 -4.73 -4.89 1.05
N THR A 297 -4.80 -3.60 0.72
CA THR A 297 -4.21 -3.06 -0.52
C THR A 297 -3.59 -1.68 -0.32
N PRO A 298 -2.68 -1.24 -1.19
CA PRO A 298 -2.23 0.15 -1.19
C PRO A 298 -3.37 1.10 -1.55
N THR A 299 -3.39 2.32 -1.01
CA THR A 299 -4.47 3.29 -1.24
C THR A 299 -4.47 3.96 -2.62
N SER A 300 -3.46 3.68 -3.45
CA SER A 300 -3.31 4.30 -4.77
C SER A 300 -4.48 4.04 -5.74
N PHE A 301 -5.27 2.98 -5.53
CA PHE A 301 -6.44 2.73 -6.38
C PHE A 301 -7.57 3.72 -6.16
N LEU A 302 -7.63 4.40 -5.00
CA LEU A 302 -8.70 5.33 -4.66
C LEU A 302 -8.77 6.53 -5.62
N ALA A 303 -7.61 6.98 -6.13
CA ALA A 303 -7.54 8.15 -7.00
C ALA A 303 -6.62 7.99 -8.20
N GLY A 304 -5.69 7.02 -8.22
CA GLY A 304 -4.73 6.87 -9.31
C GLY A 304 -5.40 6.62 -10.67
N VAL A 305 -4.93 7.31 -11.71
CA VAL A 305 -5.50 7.21 -13.07
C VAL A 305 -5.49 5.78 -13.63
N TYR A 306 -4.43 5.01 -13.34
CA TYR A 306 -4.27 3.62 -13.79
C TYR A 306 -5.32 2.67 -13.20
N PHE A 307 -6.02 3.09 -12.13
CA PHE A 307 -7.05 2.31 -11.47
C PHE A 307 -8.47 2.79 -11.80
N LYS A 308 -8.67 3.74 -12.71
CA LYS A 308 -10.02 4.24 -13.05
C LYS A 308 -10.95 3.13 -13.54
N ASN A 309 -10.45 2.20 -14.36
CA ASN A 309 -11.23 1.06 -14.85
C ASN A 309 -11.52 0.05 -13.73
N LEU A 310 -10.58 -0.16 -12.80
CA LEU A 310 -10.79 -0.98 -11.62
C LEU A 310 -11.85 -0.38 -10.69
N ARG A 311 -11.76 0.92 -10.37
CA ARG A 311 -12.76 1.61 -9.55
C ARG A 311 -14.14 1.55 -10.19
N ALA A 312 -14.22 1.79 -11.50
CA ALA A 312 -15.46 1.68 -12.25
C ALA A 312 -16.06 0.26 -12.20
N LEU A 313 -15.21 -0.77 -12.31
CA LEU A 313 -15.63 -2.17 -12.18
C LEU A 313 -16.16 -2.48 -10.77
N LEU A 314 -15.42 -2.08 -9.73
CA LEU A 314 -15.83 -2.25 -8.34
C LEU A 314 -17.15 -1.54 -8.06
N GLY A 315 -17.27 -0.26 -8.41
CA GLY A 315 -18.48 0.49 -8.15
C GLY A 315 -19.74 -0.09 -8.79
N ARG A 316 -19.62 -0.71 -9.98
CA ARG A 316 -20.76 -1.37 -10.64
C ARG A 316 -21.04 -2.78 -10.15
N SER A 317 -20.01 -3.52 -9.75
CA SER A 317 -20.11 -4.99 -9.57
C SER A 317 -19.94 -5.45 -8.13
N ALA A 318 -19.21 -4.69 -7.32
CA ALA A 318 -18.92 -4.96 -5.93
C ALA A 318 -18.57 -3.65 -5.21
N PRO A 319 -19.56 -2.78 -4.94
CA PRO A 319 -19.29 -1.54 -4.24
C PRO A 319 -18.70 -1.82 -2.84
N PRO A 320 -17.81 -0.95 -2.35
CA PRO A 320 -17.21 -1.11 -1.02
C PRO A 320 -18.28 -0.98 0.08
N LEU A 321 -18.10 -1.73 1.16
CA LEU A 321 -18.88 -1.63 2.39
C LEU A 321 -18.11 -0.84 3.45
N SER A 322 -16.82 -1.13 3.61
CA SER A 322 -15.93 -0.46 4.55
C SER A 322 -14.54 -0.25 3.97
N ILE A 323 -13.89 0.85 4.38
CA ILE A 323 -12.49 1.16 4.06
C ILE A 323 -11.82 1.70 5.32
N ASP A 324 -10.85 0.97 5.85
CA ASP A 324 -10.06 1.40 7.01
C ASP A 324 -8.64 1.75 6.58
N PHE A 325 -8.16 2.95 6.93
CA PHE A 325 -6.81 3.43 6.62
C PHE A 325 -5.82 3.08 7.73
N VAL A 326 -4.67 2.52 7.38
CA VAL A 326 -3.60 2.23 8.34
C VAL A 326 -2.67 3.45 8.45
N THR A 327 -2.64 4.09 9.63
CA THR A 327 -1.99 5.39 9.85
C THR A 327 -0.47 5.34 10.00
N VAL A 328 0.03 4.33 10.73
CA VAL A 328 1.44 4.30 11.12
C VAL A 328 2.20 3.30 10.27
N ARG A 329 3.18 3.80 9.50
CA ARG A 329 4.09 3.00 8.67
C ARG A 329 5.15 2.27 9.49
N LYS A 330 5.58 2.84 10.63
CA LYS A 330 6.66 2.29 11.47
C LYS A 330 6.09 1.37 12.55
N GLY A 331 6.31 0.07 12.42
CA GLY A 331 5.91 -0.94 13.41
C GLY A 331 4.67 -1.77 13.04
N MET A 332 3.97 -1.45 11.94
CA MET A 332 2.87 -2.29 11.43
C MET A 332 3.27 -3.17 10.26
N PHE A 333 4.08 -2.68 9.30
CA PHE A 333 4.69 -3.52 8.27
C PHE A 333 6.20 -3.29 8.28
N ASP A 334 6.99 -4.37 8.34
CA ASP A 334 8.44 -4.26 8.18
C ASP A 334 8.75 -3.85 6.72
N ASP A 335 9.56 -2.79 6.55
CA ASP A 335 10.09 -2.33 5.25
C ASP A 335 9.04 -1.86 4.19
N VAL A 336 7.77 -1.59 4.55
CA VAL A 336 6.75 -1.08 3.60
C VAL A 336 6.57 0.44 3.69
N LEU A 337 6.85 1.14 2.57
CA LEU A 337 6.71 2.61 2.47
C LEU A 337 5.32 3.08 1.97
N GLN A 338 4.44 2.17 1.55
CA GLN A 338 3.14 2.51 0.96
C GLN A 338 2.05 2.58 2.03
N GLU A 339 1.13 3.54 1.92
CA GLU A 339 -0.08 3.58 2.73
C GLU A 339 -1.02 2.45 2.30
N THR A 340 -1.52 1.68 3.26
CA THR A 340 -2.41 0.54 3.04
C THR A 340 -3.80 0.81 3.61
N ALA A 341 -4.80 0.16 3.02
CA ALA A 341 -6.16 0.14 3.50
C ALA A 341 -6.70 -1.29 3.56
N LEU A 342 -7.52 -1.54 4.56
CA LEU A 342 -8.35 -2.74 4.69
C LEU A 342 -9.72 -2.41 4.12
N ALA A 343 -10.11 -3.06 3.02
CA ALA A 343 -11.35 -2.77 2.34
C ALA A 343 -12.20 -4.03 2.17
N THR A 344 -13.51 -3.90 2.44
CA THR A 344 -14.49 -4.94 2.15
C THR A 344 -15.46 -4.49 1.06
N TYR A 345 -15.89 -5.42 0.22
CA TYR A 345 -16.79 -5.19 -0.91
C TYR A 345 -17.83 -6.29 -0.96
N ARG A 346 -19.03 -5.99 -1.47
CA ARG A 346 -20.08 -7.01 -1.68
C ARG A 346 -20.48 -7.11 -3.13
N ARG A 347 -20.23 -8.27 -3.74
CA ARG A 347 -20.54 -8.50 -5.15
C ARG A 347 -22.06 -8.46 -5.38
N GLY A 348 -22.51 -7.62 -6.31
CA GLY A 348 -23.92 -7.47 -6.68
C GLY A 348 -24.78 -6.69 -5.69
N ALA A 349 -24.19 -6.06 -4.68
CA ALA A 349 -24.93 -5.13 -3.83
C ALA A 349 -25.32 -3.88 -4.62
N ALA A 350 -26.47 -3.30 -4.30
CA ALA A 350 -26.73 -1.89 -4.63
C ALA A 350 -25.72 -1.02 -3.87
N GLY A 351 -25.33 0.12 -4.46
CA GLY A 351 -24.45 1.08 -3.78
C GLY A 351 -25.00 1.39 -2.38
N ALA A 352 -24.16 1.21 -1.37
CA ALA A 352 -24.49 1.47 0.02
C ALA A 352 -23.50 2.50 0.58
N PRO A 353 -23.87 3.23 1.65
CA PRO A 353 -22.94 4.12 2.32
C PRO A 353 -21.69 3.35 2.78
N VAL A 354 -20.52 3.90 2.49
CA VAL A 354 -19.23 3.28 2.83
C VAL A 354 -18.81 3.78 4.19
N VAL A 355 -18.57 2.87 5.12
CA VAL A 355 -18.00 3.20 6.43
C VAL A 355 -16.50 3.39 6.29
N VAL A 356 -15.99 4.55 6.71
CA VAL A 356 -14.57 4.87 6.64
C VAL A 356 -14.02 4.99 8.06
N ALA A 357 -12.88 4.35 8.31
CA ALA A 357 -12.21 4.41 9.59
C ALA A 357 -10.69 4.60 9.43
N GLU A 358 -10.08 4.98 10.53
CA GLU A 358 -8.65 5.11 10.72
C GLU A 358 -8.21 4.06 11.74
N ILE A 359 -7.12 3.34 11.43
CA ILE A 359 -6.49 2.33 12.28
C ILE A 359 -5.16 2.90 12.77
N SER A 360 -4.96 2.90 14.07
CA SER A 360 -3.69 3.27 14.72
C SER A 360 -3.23 2.20 15.71
N PRO A 361 -1.92 2.04 15.94
CA PRO A 361 -1.40 1.16 16.98
C PRO A 361 -1.89 1.57 18.37
N ALA A 362 -2.30 0.60 19.19
CA ALA A 362 -2.63 0.77 20.60
C ALA A 362 -1.79 -0.18 21.47
N THR A 363 -1.75 0.06 22.78
CA THR A 363 -0.96 -0.76 23.73
C THR A 363 -1.24 -2.26 23.61
N ASN A 364 -2.50 -2.63 23.36
CA ASN A 364 -2.95 -4.02 23.22
C ASN A 364 -3.76 -4.22 21.91
N GLY A 365 -3.15 -3.95 20.76
CA GLY A 365 -3.75 -4.20 19.45
C GLY A 365 -3.95 -2.94 18.62
N LEU A 366 -5.17 -2.73 18.13
CA LEU A 366 -5.50 -1.62 17.23
C LEU A 366 -6.57 -0.71 17.85
N ALA A 367 -6.35 0.60 17.76
CA ALA A 367 -7.40 1.59 17.95
C ALA A 367 -8.06 1.88 16.59
N ILE A 368 -9.40 1.85 16.57
CA ILE A 368 -10.20 2.05 15.37
C ILE A 368 -11.07 3.27 15.60
N HIS A 369 -10.89 4.29 14.77
CA HIS A 369 -11.64 5.54 14.85
C HIS A 369 -12.41 5.73 13.56
N GLN A 370 -13.74 5.67 13.61
CA GLN A 370 -14.57 5.96 12.43
C GLN A 370 -14.38 7.42 12.03
N THR A 371 -13.98 7.65 10.78
CA THR A 371 -13.72 8.99 10.22
C THR A 371 -14.94 9.54 9.48
N GLY A 372 -15.84 8.67 9.02
CA GLY A 372 -17.11 9.08 8.45
C GLY A 372 -17.88 7.94 7.79
N VAL A 373 -19.07 8.27 7.30
CA VAL A 373 -19.87 7.43 6.42
C VAL A 373 -20.13 8.25 5.17
N ILE A 374 -19.78 7.72 4.01
CA ILE A 374 -19.86 8.46 2.76
C ILE A 374 -20.78 7.79 1.75
N GLU A 375 -21.45 8.61 0.94
CA GLU A 375 -22.13 8.13 -0.25
C GLU A 375 -21.09 7.78 -1.32
N PHE A 376 -21.31 6.64 -1.97
CA PHE A 376 -20.44 6.20 -3.05
C PHE A 376 -20.70 7.04 -4.31
N PRO A 377 -19.67 7.48 -5.06
CA PRO A 377 -19.85 8.41 -6.16
C PRO A 377 -20.70 7.81 -7.29
N ALA A 378 -21.51 8.66 -7.92
CA ALA A 378 -22.37 8.27 -9.04
C ALA A 378 -21.57 7.74 -10.24
N ASP A 379 -20.45 8.40 -10.59
CA ASP A 379 -19.43 7.82 -11.46
C ASP A 379 -18.30 7.22 -10.61
N PRO A 380 -18.26 5.88 -10.46
CA PRO A 380 -17.20 5.22 -9.69
C PRO A 380 -15.83 5.28 -10.34
N SER A 381 -15.69 5.69 -11.60
CA SER A 381 -14.40 5.81 -12.27
C SER A 381 -13.58 7.00 -11.76
N LEU A 382 -14.25 8.03 -11.23
CA LEU A 382 -13.63 9.20 -10.61
C LEU A 382 -12.92 8.82 -9.30
N PRO A 383 -12.01 9.68 -8.79
CA PRO A 383 -11.43 9.48 -7.48
C PRO A 383 -12.48 9.35 -6.37
N TRP A 384 -12.27 8.42 -5.45
CA TRP A 384 -13.11 8.26 -4.27
C TRP A 384 -12.59 9.19 -3.17
N ILE A 385 -13.40 10.19 -2.80
CA ILE A 385 -13.04 11.21 -1.82
C ILE A 385 -13.44 10.70 -0.44
N LEU A 386 -12.45 10.39 0.40
CA LEU A 386 -12.66 9.71 1.69
C LEU A 386 -12.09 10.56 2.84
N PRO A 387 -12.81 10.68 3.98
CA PRO A 387 -12.27 11.39 5.15
C PRO A 387 -11.13 10.57 5.76
N ARG A 388 -10.00 11.22 6.01
CA ARG A 388 -8.83 10.62 6.65
C ARG A 388 -8.82 10.80 8.16
N THR A 389 -9.57 11.80 8.65
CA THR A 389 -9.82 12.01 10.08
C THR A 389 -11.30 12.30 10.31
N ALA A 390 -11.77 12.13 11.55
CA ALA A 390 -13.17 12.39 11.91
C ALA A 390 -13.61 13.85 11.63
N GLN A 391 -12.70 14.82 11.70
CA GLN A 391 -13.00 16.23 11.44
C GLN A 391 -13.25 16.52 9.96
N GLN A 392 -12.88 15.61 9.04
CA GLN A 392 -12.98 15.83 7.60
C GLN A 392 -14.33 15.39 7.00
N GLY A 393 -15.23 14.77 7.78
CA GLY A 393 -16.52 14.30 7.26
C GLY A 393 -17.36 15.39 6.59
N ALA A 394 -17.46 16.58 7.22
CA ALA A 394 -18.17 17.73 6.65
C ALA A 394 -17.51 18.27 5.37
N LEU A 395 -16.17 18.33 5.35
CA LEU A 395 -15.41 18.74 4.18
C LEU A 395 -15.66 17.79 3.01
N VAL A 396 -15.57 16.49 3.22
CA VAL A 396 -15.80 15.48 2.16
C VAL A 396 -17.20 15.61 1.57
N LYS A 397 -18.23 15.79 2.41
CA LYS A 397 -19.61 15.99 1.93
C LYS A 397 -19.75 17.22 1.02
N ARG A 398 -18.98 18.28 1.27
CA ARG A 398 -18.95 19.46 0.38
C ARG A 398 -18.17 19.18 -0.89
N LEU A 399 -16.99 18.57 -0.78
CA LEU A 399 -16.14 18.24 -1.92
C LEU A 399 -16.86 17.39 -2.97
N THR A 400 -17.71 16.45 -2.56
CA THR A 400 -18.47 15.62 -3.49
C THR A 400 -19.56 16.38 -4.25
N GLN A 401 -19.96 17.56 -3.76
CA GLN A 401 -20.97 18.42 -4.38
C GLN A 401 -20.35 19.51 -5.26
N MET A 402 -19.04 19.74 -5.18
CA MET A 402 -18.35 20.77 -5.95
C MET A 402 -18.13 20.31 -7.41
N PRO A 403 -18.74 20.97 -8.41
CA PRO A 403 -18.68 20.51 -9.79
C PRO A 403 -17.38 20.92 -10.49
N HIS A 404 -16.73 22.01 -10.06
CA HIS A 404 -15.58 22.59 -10.74
C HIS A 404 -14.27 21.85 -10.45
N ARG A 405 -13.37 21.88 -11.44
CA ARG A 405 -12.03 21.30 -11.46
C ARG A 405 -11.04 22.32 -12.01
N LEU A 406 -9.74 21.97 -12.02
CA LEU A 406 -8.70 22.86 -12.56
C LEU A 406 -8.98 23.33 -13.99
N ALA A 407 -9.61 22.47 -14.81
CA ALA A 407 -9.98 22.83 -16.19
C ALA A 407 -10.97 24.00 -16.23
N ASP A 408 -11.92 24.09 -15.29
CA ASP A 408 -12.89 25.18 -15.20
C ASP A 408 -12.24 26.50 -14.74
N TRP A 409 -11.08 26.42 -14.07
CA TRP A 409 -10.25 27.59 -13.77
C TRP A 409 -9.33 27.98 -14.94
N GLY A 410 -9.33 27.21 -16.03
CA GLY A 410 -8.48 27.42 -17.20
C GLY A 410 -7.13 26.71 -17.14
N TYR A 411 -6.99 25.60 -16.41
CA TYR A 411 -5.70 24.93 -16.19
C TYR A 411 -5.71 23.41 -16.43
N THR A 412 -4.54 22.89 -16.83
CA THR A 412 -4.21 21.45 -16.89
C THR A 412 -2.86 21.21 -16.19
N VAL A 413 -2.55 19.96 -15.84
CA VAL A 413 -1.32 19.61 -15.14
C VAL A 413 -0.42 18.72 -15.99
N SER A 414 0.87 19.03 -16.04
CA SER A 414 1.90 18.13 -16.57
C SER A 414 3.05 17.98 -15.59
N THR A 415 3.75 16.86 -15.63
CA THR A 415 5.03 16.72 -14.91
C THR A 415 6.14 17.42 -15.68
N GLY A 416 7.10 18.01 -14.96
CA GLY A 416 8.30 18.59 -15.55
C GLY A 416 9.00 17.61 -16.49
N PRO A 417 9.36 18.04 -17.71
CA PRO A 417 9.80 17.13 -18.77
C PRO A 417 11.18 16.51 -18.51
N LEU A 418 12.03 17.16 -17.72
CA LEU A 418 13.42 16.73 -17.55
C LEU A 418 13.55 15.62 -16.48
N VAL A 419 13.89 14.41 -16.93
CA VAL A 419 14.39 13.34 -16.06
C VAL A 419 15.91 13.51 -15.91
N TRP A 420 16.32 14.38 -15.01
CA TRP A 420 17.70 14.90 -14.90
C TRP A 420 18.79 13.82 -14.89
N ASN A 421 18.53 12.67 -14.26
CA ASN A 421 19.47 11.56 -14.17
C ASN A 421 19.90 11.00 -15.53
N ARG A 422 19.07 11.15 -16.57
CA ARG A 422 19.36 10.71 -17.94
C ARG A 422 20.18 11.73 -18.74
N TYR A 423 20.30 12.96 -18.22
CA TYR A 423 20.89 14.11 -18.93
C TYR A 423 22.00 14.77 -18.10
N LYS A 424 22.75 13.99 -17.31
CA LYS A 424 23.79 14.52 -16.40
C LYS A 424 24.86 15.33 -17.13
N SER A 425 25.20 14.98 -18.37
CA SER A 425 26.19 15.69 -19.19
C SER A 425 25.75 17.09 -19.62
N GLN A 426 24.46 17.40 -19.55
CA GLN A 426 23.89 18.70 -19.92
C GLN A 426 23.64 19.62 -18.72
N LEU A 427 23.95 19.15 -17.50
CA LEU A 427 23.85 19.96 -16.29
C LEU A 427 25.04 20.91 -16.19
N ALA A 428 24.79 22.20 -15.94
CA ALA A 428 25.81 23.24 -15.96
C ALA A 428 25.69 24.24 -14.81
N HIS A 429 26.84 24.75 -14.35
CA HIS A 429 26.92 25.72 -13.23
C HIS A 429 27.13 27.17 -13.67
N ARG A 430 27.50 27.40 -14.94
CA ARG A 430 27.73 28.75 -15.47
C ARG A 430 26.69 29.09 -16.54
N PRO A 431 26.23 30.34 -16.63
CA PRO A 431 25.34 30.78 -17.70
C PRO A 431 26.06 30.73 -19.07
N SER A 432 25.28 30.62 -20.15
CA SER A 432 25.74 30.65 -21.55
C SER A 432 24.54 30.93 -22.45
N SER A 433 24.77 31.39 -23.69
CA SER A 433 23.70 31.61 -24.68
C SER A 433 22.94 30.35 -25.08
N LYS A 434 23.52 29.16 -24.83
CA LYS A 434 22.88 27.85 -25.08
C LYS A 434 22.25 27.23 -23.83
N ARG A 435 22.22 27.94 -22.71
CA ARG A 435 21.79 27.42 -21.42
C ARG A 435 20.56 28.15 -20.92
N LEU A 436 19.59 27.40 -20.41
CA LEU A 436 18.43 27.94 -19.73
C LEU A 436 18.49 27.64 -18.23
N PRO A 437 17.84 28.46 -17.38
CA PRO A 437 17.64 28.13 -15.98
C PRO A 437 16.97 26.76 -15.83
N LEU A 438 17.55 25.92 -14.97
CA LEU A 438 16.98 24.64 -14.57
C LEU A 438 16.27 24.82 -13.23
N ILE A 439 14.96 24.61 -13.25
CA ILE A 439 14.11 24.76 -12.06
C ILE A 439 14.02 23.42 -11.34
N TRP A 440 14.54 23.41 -10.11
CA TRP A 440 14.46 22.29 -9.18
C TRP A 440 13.32 22.48 -8.18
N ALA A 441 12.79 21.39 -7.62
CA ALA A 441 11.74 21.46 -6.60
C ALA A 441 12.06 22.40 -5.42
N GLU A 442 13.34 22.57 -5.08
CA GLU A 442 13.77 23.50 -4.02
C GLU A 442 13.52 24.98 -4.35
N ALA A 443 13.29 25.33 -5.62
CA ALA A 443 12.95 26.69 -6.02
C ALA A 443 11.53 27.12 -5.59
N ILE A 444 10.72 26.18 -5.11
CA ILE A 444 9.35 26.40 -4.68
C ILE A 444 9.36 26.34 -3.15
N THR A 445 9.00 27.42 -2.47
CA THR A 445 9.05 27.50 -1.01
C THR A 445 7.69 27.23 -0.36
N ALA A 446 7.69 26.75 0.89
CA ALA A 446 6.47 26.37 1.61
C ALA A 446 5.53 27.54 1.95
N ASP A 447 6.06 28.76 1.92
CA ASP A 447 5.34 30.03 2.04
C ASP A 447 4.79 30.56 0.69
N GLY A 448 5.04 29.84 -0.41
CA GLY A 448 4.40 30.11 -1.70
C GLY A 448 5.20 30.96 -2.67
N HIS A 449 6.50 31.17 -2.40
CA HIS A 449 7.37 31.98 -3.23
C HIS A 449 8.21 31.13 -4.19
N PHE A 450 8.53 31.73 -5.32
CA PHE A 450 9.52 31.22 -6.26
C PHE A 450 10.88 31.87 -5.96
N ILE A 451 11.90 31.05 -5.70
CA ILE A 451 13.28 31.49 -5.50
C ILE A 451 14.17 30.66 -6.42
N PHE A 452 14.80 31.28 -7.41
CA PHE A 452 15.71 30.54 -8.28
C PHE A 452 16.97 30.11 -7.51
N ARG A 453 17.08 28.80 -7.23
CA ARG A 453 18.24 28.19 -6.55
C ARG A 453 18.46 26.74 -6.95
N ALA A 454 19.70 26.30 -6.81
CA ALA A 454 20.18 24.96 -7.08
C ALA A 454 21.29 24.61 -6.06
N GLU A 455 20.92 24.52 -4.78
CA GLU A 455 21.86 24.45 -3.65
C GLU A 455 22.13 23.00 -3.21
N LYS A 456 21.22 22.08 -3.53
CA LYS A 456 21.38 20.67 -3.15
C LYS A 456 22.49 19.97 -3.93
N ARG A 457 23.02 18.91 -3.33
CA ARG A 457 24.03 18.06 -3.95
C ARG A 457 23.53 17.50 -5.29
N ASN A 458 24.37 17.62 -6.32
CA ASN A 458 24.09 17.23 -7.72
C ASN A 458 23.07 18.11 -8.46
N HIS A 459 22.59 19.20 -7.86
CA HIS A 459 21.76 20.16 -8.56
C HIS A 459 22.66 21.18 -9.29
N ALA A 460 22.28 21.49 -10.52
CA ALA A 460 22.95 22.49 -11.34
C ALA A 460 21.94 23.58 -11.72
N PRO A 461 22.31 24.87 -11.64
CA PRO A 461 21.38 25.97 -11.90
C PRO A 461 20.98 26.08 -13.38
N TYR A 462 21.73 25.49 -14.30
CA TYR A 462 21.46 25.62 -15.74
C TYR A 462 21.42 24.25 -16.44
N PHE A 463 20.64 24.20 -17.51
CA PHE A 463 20.58 23.10 -18.45
C PHE A 463 21.06 23.57 -19.83
N GLU A 464 22.03 22.87 -20.40
CA GLU A 464 22.56 23.14 -21.74
C GLU A 464 21.72 22.42 -22.80
N LEU A 465 21.05 23.20 -23.64
CA LEU A 465 20.17 22.67 -24.68
C LEU A 465 20.96 22.13 -25.86
N GLN A 466 20.55 20.95 -26.34
CA GLN A 466 20.92 20.44 -27.66
C GLN A 466 19.78 20.66 -28.65
N ALA A 467 20.07 20.47 -29.94
CA ALA A 467 19.10 20.73 -31.01
C ALA A 467 17.77 19.94 -30.86
N SER A 468 17.81 18.76 -30.24
CA SER A 468 16.65 17.90 -29.99
C SER A 468 15.81 18.25 -28.77
N ASP A 469 16.22 19.23 -27.96
CA ASP A 469 15.70 19.39 -26.59
C ASP A 469 14.60 20.44 -26.45
N GLY A 470 14.16 21.03 -27.57
CA GLY A 470 13.16 22.11 -27.57
C GLY A 470 11.84 21.75 -26.86
N TRP A 471 11.46 20.47 -26.84
CA TRP A 471 10.26 19.98 -26.16
C TRP A 471 10.33 20.08 -24.62
N MET A 472 11.53 20.27 -24.04
CA MET A 472 11.71 20.45 -22.59
C MET A 472 11.56 21.92 -22.14
N VAL A 473 11.55 22.86 -23.09
CA VAL A 473 11.57 24.29 -22.79
C VAL A 473 10.16 24.77 -22.48
N THR A 474 10.03 25.43 -21.32
CA THR A 474 8.81 26.10 -20.90
C THR A 474 8.98 27.60 -21.08
N THR A 475 8.12 28.19 -21.91
CA THR A 475 8.12 29.63 -22.22
C THR A 475 6.88 30.37 -21.71
N LYS A 476 5.85 29.64 -21.28
CA LYS A 476 4.60 30.21 -20.78
C LYS A 476 4.58 30.24 -19.24
N PRO A 477 4.00 31.28 -18.61
CA PRO A 477 3.74 31.29 -17.18
C PRO A 477 2.93 30.07 -16.75
N CYS A 478 3.24 29.52 -15.59
CA CYS A 478 2.52 28.41 -14.98
C CYS A 478 2.72 28.41 -13.47
N VAL A 479 1.90 27.67 -12.74
CA VAL A 479 2.12 27.41 -11.31
C VAL A 479 2.95 26.15 -11.17
N LEU A 480 4.06 26.25 -10.44
CA LEU A 480 4.94 25.14 -10.14
C LEU A 480 4.54 24.52 -8.81
N LEU A 481 4.46 23.20 -8.74
CA LEU A 481 4.12 22.47 -7.53
C LEU A 481 5.12 21.35 -7.27
N GLN A 482 5.62 21.23 -6.04
CA GLN A 482 6.49 20.12 -5.66
C GLN A 482 5.72 18.79 -5.69
N ARG A 483 6.18 17.84 -6.51
CA ARG A 483 5.54 16.53 -6.69
C ARG A 483 5.85 15.55 -5.57
N THR A 484 7.05 15.64 -4.99
CA THR A 484 7.54 14.70 -3.96
C THR A 484 7.51 15.33 -2.58
N THR A 485 6.31 15.49 -2.03
CA THR A 485 6.08 15.87 -0.63
C THR A 485 5.71 14.64 0.19
N ALA A 486 6.37 14.42 1.33
CA ALA A 486 6.01 13.32 2.23
C ALA A 486 4.65 13.59 2.91
N LYS A 487 3.91 12.55 3.28
CA LYS A 487 2.59 12.73 3.94
C LYS A 487 2.71 13.35 5.33
N GLU A 488 3.85 13.09 5.97
CA GLU A 488 4.24 13.53 7.31
C GLU A 488 4.61 15.02 7.33
N GLN A 489 4.81 15.64 6.17
CA GLN A 489 4.96 17.09 6.09
C GLN A 489 3.65 17.76 6.49
N SER A 490 3.76 18.91 7.15
CA SER A 490 2.60 19.74 7.53
C SER A 490 1.74 20.12 6.32
N ARG A 491 2.35 20.16 5.12
CA ARG A 491 1.68 20.41 3.84
C ARG A 491 2.18 19.45 2.76
N ARG A 492 1.25 18.94 1.95
CA ARG A 492 1.49 18.19 0.71
C ARG A 492 1.47 19.08 -0.52
N LEU A 493 0.65 20.14 -0.51
CA LEU A 493 0.65 21.11 -1.60
C LEU A 493 1.62 22.24 -1.28
N ILE A 494 2.73 22.27 -2.03
CA ILE A 494 3.73 23.35 -1.99
C ILE A 494 3.86 23.88 -3.40
N ALA A 495 3.36 25.09 -3.63
CA ALA A 495 3.27 25.66 -4.96
C ALA A 495 3.65 27.15 -4.98
N ALA A 496 4.15 27.60 -6.13
CA ALA A 496 4.46 28.99 -6.40
C ALA A 496 4.21 29.31 -7.88
N ALA A 497 3.77 30.53 -8.18
CA ALA A 497 3.69 31.00 -9.57
C ALA A 497 5.11 31.20 -10.14
N LEU A 498 5.36 30.71 -11.35
CA LEU A 498 6.58 31.01 -12.10
C LEU A 498 6.46 32.43 -12.66
N PRO A 499 7.32 33.39 -12.24
CA PRO A 499 7.14 34.79 -12.61
C PRO A 499 7.32 35.01 -14.12
N ALA A 500 6.40 35.76 -14.73
CA ALA A 500 6.47 36.12 -16.16
C ALA A 500 7.76 36.88 -16.50
N GLU A 501 8.21 37.78 -15.62
CA GLU A 501 9.48 38.52 -15.79
C GLU A 501 10.71 37.60 -15.78
N PHE A 502 10.66 36.50 -15.02
CA PHE A 502 11.75 35.51 -15.01
C PHE A 502 11.85 34.78 -16.36
N LEU A 503 10.70 34.41 -16.93
CA LEU A 503 10.62 33.83 -18.27
C LEU A 503 11.09 34.80 -19.34
N LYS A 504 10.65 36.06 -19.29
CA LYS A 504 11.05 37.12 -20.23
C LYS A 504 12.54 37.39 -20.21
N THR A 505 13.14 37.41 -19.01
CA THR A 505 14.58 37.63 -18.82
C THR A 505 15.43 36.51 -19.43
N HIS A 506 14.97 35.26 -19.36
CA HIS A 506 15.76 34.09 -19.77
C HIS A 506 15.33 33.47 -21.10
N GLY A 507 14.22 33.93 -21.70
CA GLY A 507 13.63 33.34 -22.91
C GLY A 507 12.93 31.99 -22.70
N GLY A 508 13.00 31.43 -21.50
CA GLY A 508 12.39 30.16 -21.11
C GLY A 508 13.12 29.49 -19.95
N VAL A 509 12.58 28.37 -19.48
CA VAL A 509 13.19 27.54 -18.42
C VAL A 509 13.06 26.05 -18.74
N VAL A 510 13.91 25.23 -18.11
CA VAL A 510 13.76 23.77 -18.10
C VAL A 510 13.31 23.35 -16.71
N ILE A 511 12.31 22.47 -16.63
CA ILE A 511 11.69 22.05 -15.36
C ILE A 511 11.88 20.55 -15.17
N GLU A 512 12.31 20.15 -13.98
CA GLU A 512 12.60 18.76 -13.64
C GLU A 512 11.37 17.96 -13.16
N ASN A 513 11.46 16.63 -13.25
CA ASN A 513 10.34 15.70 -13.12
C ASN A 513 9.77 15.49 -11.69
N HIS A 514 10.36 16.09 -10.66
CA HIS A 514 9.83 16.18 -9.30
C HIS A 514 9.03 17.45 -9.08
N ILE A 515 8.73 18.20 -10.15
CA ILE A 515 7.79 19.32 -10.17
C ILE A 515 6.62 18.98 -11.09
N ASN A 516 5.40 19.31 -10.67
CA ASN A 516 4.25 19.43 -11.56
C ASN A 516 4.11 20.89 -11.99
N MET A 517 3.73 21.09 -13.24
CA MET A 517 3.40 22.36 -13.85
C MET A 517 1.90 22.42 -14.05
N ILE A 518 1.23 23.35 -13.39
CA ILE A 518 -0.18 23.67 -13.61
C ILE A 518 -0.22 24.80 -14.64
N ARG A 519 -0.54 24.44 -15.89
CA ARG A 519 -0.36 25.26 -17.08
C ARG A 519 -1.71 25.78 -17.57
N PRO A 520 -1.78 27.03 -18.04
CA PRO A 520 -3.01 27.56 -18.61
C PRO A 520 -3.36 26.82 -19.92
N ILE A 521 -4.66 26.57 -20.14
CA ILE A 521 -5.19 25.96 -21.37
C ILE A 521 -5.65 27.01 -22.39
N SER A 522 -5.91 28.24 -21.93
CA SER A 522 -6.25 29.42 -22.73
C SER A 522 -5.18 30.51 -22.56
N GLU A 523 -5.21 31.56 -23.39
CA GLU A 523 -4.33 32.72 -23.21
C GLU A 523 -4.67 33.51 -21.94
N VAL A 524 -5.96 33.60 -21.63
CA VAL A 524 -6.48 34.24 -20.42
C VAL A 524 -7.26 33.18 -19.64
N PRO A 525 -6.68 32.58 -18.58
CA PRO A 525 -7.41 31.68 -17.70
C PRO A 525 -8.44 32.45 -16.87
N GLU A 526 -9.51 31.76 -16.45
CA GLU A 526 -10.56 32.33 -15.58
C GLU A 526 -10.02 32.80 -14.23
N VAL A 527 -8.96 32.12 -13.74
CA VAL A 527 -8.28 32.46 -12.49
C VAL A 527 -6.83 32.79 -12.80
N SER A 528 -6.26 33.84 -12.19
CA SER A 528 -4.85 34.19 -12.44
C SER A 528 -3.90 33.16 -11.82
N ALA A 529 -2.66 33.08 -12.34
CA ALA A 529 -1.66 32.16 -11.84
C ALA A 529 -1.28 32.43 -10.37
N GLU A 530 -1.30 33.70 -9.97
CA GLU A 530 -1.02 34.16 -8.61
C GLU A 530 -2.13 33.70 -7.64
N VAL A 531 -3.40 33.87 -8.04
CA VAL A 531 -4.55 33.43 -7.25
C VAL A 531 -4.58 31.90 -7.14
N LEU A 532 -4.35 31.20 -8.25
CA LEU A 532 -4.23 29.74 -8.26
C LEU A 532 -3.09 29.27 -7.34
N ALA A 533 -1.91 29.89 -7.43
CA ALA A 533 -0.77 29.54 -6.58
C ALA A 533 -1.07 29.76 -5.10
N ALA A 534 -1.67 30.90 -4.74
CA ALA A 534 -2.08 31.21 -3.38
C ALA A 534 -3.10 30.19 -2.85
N PHE A 535 -4.11 29.84 -3.66
CA PHE A 535 -5.12 28.85 -3.31
C PHE A 535 -4.53 27.44 -3.14
N ILE A 536 -3.77 26.94 -4.11
CA ILE A 536 -3.18 25.59 -4.08
C ILE A 536 -2.20 25.48 -2.90
N ASN A 537 -1.48 26.56 -2.61
CA ASN A 537 -0.60 26.64 -1.45
C ASN A 537 -1.35 27.01 -0.16
N SER A 538 -2.68 26.87 -0.07
CA SER A 538 -3.44 27.07 1.18
C SER A 538 -3.56 25.76 1.97
N GLY A 539 -3.74 25.86 3.28
CA GLY A 539 -4.05 24.71 4.13
C GLY A 539 -5.43 24.14 3.83
N ALA A 540 -6.38 24.96 3.37
CA ALA A 540 -7.69 24.50 2.94
C ALA A 540 -7.61 23.55 1.72
N ALA A 541 -6.87 23.95 0.68
CA ALA A 541 -6.60 23.09 -0.48
C ALA A 541 -5.82 21.83 -0.08
N ASP A 542 -4.87 21.93 0.86
CA ASP A 542 -4.14 20.77 1.38
C ASP A 542 -5.08 19.77 2.09
N ARG A 543 -5.98 20.25 2.96
CA ARG A 543 -6.99 19.41 3.63
C ARG A 543 -7.90 18.71 2.61
N ALA A 544 -8.35 19.43 1.58
CA ALA A 544 -9.15 18.87 0.50
C ALA A 544 -8.39 17.80 -0.29
N PHE A 545 -7.16 18.11 -0.69
CA PHE A 545 -6.31 17.20 -1.46
C PHE A 545 -5.97 15.92 -0.68
N ARG A 546 -5.77 15.98 0.63
CA ARG A 546 -5.55 14.79 1.47
C ARG A 546 -6.73 13.82 1.45
N CYS A 547 -7.96 14.32 1.31
CA CYS A 547 -9.16 13.48 1.18
C CYS A 547 -9.23 12.75 -0.17
N VAL A 548 -8.66 13.35 -1.22
CA VAL A 548 -8.58 12.77 -2.58
C VAL A 548 -7.37 11.83 -2.72
N SER A 549 -6.21 12.22 -2.20
CA SER A 549 -4.94 11.60 -2.56
C SER A 549 -4.81 10.15 -2.05
N GLY A 550 -4.51 9.22 -2.96
CA GLY A 550 -4.17 7.83 -2.65
C GLY A 550 -2.69 7.52 -2.83
N SER A 551 -1.91 8.46 -3.37
CA SER A 551 -0.51 8.22 -3.72
C SER A 551 0.48 8.95 -2.81
N VAL A 552 1.72 8.44 -2.79
CA VAL A 552 2.85 9.01 -2.01
C VAL A 552 3.32 10.34 -2.60
N ALA A 553 3.24 10.48 -3.92
CA ALA A 553 3.52 11.74 -4.64
C ALA A 553 2.23 12.55 -4.83
N VAL A 554 2.34 13.77 -5.32
CA VAL A 554 1.19 14.54 -5.81
C VAL A 554 1.06 14.24 -7.31
N SER A 555 0.09 13.43 -7.73
CA SER A 555 -0.06 13.13 -9.17
C SER A 555 -0.80 14.24 -9.91
N ALA A 556 -0.46 14.43 -11.19
CA ALA A 556 -1.16 15.37 -12.08
C ALA A 556 -2.67 15.09 -12.14
N TYR A 557 -3.04 13.82 -12.28
CA TYR A 557 -4.44 13.40 -12.33
C TYR A 557 -5.20 13.67 -11.02
N GLU A 558 -4.58 13.45 -9.86
CA GLU A 558 -5.21 13.77 -8.56
C GLU A 558 -5.45 15.28 -8.40
N LEU A 559 -4.51 16.11 -8.88
CA LEU A 559 -4.67 17.57 -8.89
C LEU A 559 -5.78 18.01 -9.85
N GLU A 560 -5.82 17.48 -11.07
CA GLU A 560 -6.88 17.78 -12.05
C GLU A 560 -8.26 17.32 -11.56
N SER A 561 -8.30 16.28 -10.72
CA SER A 561 -9.55 15.75 -10.16
C SER A 561 -9.97 16.40 -8.83
N LEU A 562 -9.14 17.30 -8.27
CA LEU A 562 -9.44 17.98 -7.01
C LEU A 562 -10.71 18.84 -7.19
N PRO A 563 -11.77 18.66 -6.38
CA PRO A 563 -12.92 19.54 -6.45
C PRO A 563 -12.56 20.96 -6.00
N LEU A 564 -13.00 21.94 -6.78
CA LEU A 564 -12.69 23.36 -6.59
C LEU A 564 -13.96 24.19 -6.42
N PRO A 565 -13.87 25.35 -5.75
CA PRO A 565 -14.88 26.40 -5.77
C PRO A 565 -15.18 26.89 -7.19
N ALA A 566 -16.36 27.49 -7.39
CA ALA A 566 -16.65 28.18 -8.64
C ALA A 566 -15.68 29.36 -8.83
N PRO A 567 -15.22 29.66 -10.06
CA PRO A 567 -14.38 30.82 -10.31
C PRO A 567 -14.96 32.12 -9.76
N ASP A 568 -16.29 32.30 -9.87
CA ASP A 568 -17.02 33.48 -9.41
C ASP A 568 -16.95 33.69 -7.89
N ASP A 569 -16.74 32.63 -7.10
CA ASP A 569 -16.64 32.70 -5.64
C ASP A 569 -15.27 33.23 -5.17
N LEU A 570 -14.29 33.37 -6.07
CA LEU A 570 -12.91 33.74 -5.73
C LEU A 570 -12.69 35.24 -5.55
N GLY A 571 -13.72 36.08 -5.68
CA GLY A 571 -13.59 37.54 -5.68
C GLY A 571 -12.88 38.14 -4.45
N GLU A 572 -13.12 37.60 -3.26
CA GLU A 572 -12.41 38.01 -2.02
C GLU A 572 -10.93 37.62 -2.08
N LEU A 573 -10.64 36.36 -2.43
CA LEU A 573 -9.27 35.85 -2.54
C LEU A 573 -8.47 36.63 -3.58
N THR A 574 -9.04 36.88 -4.76
CA THR A 574 -8.41 37.67 -5.83
C THR A 574 -8.04 39.06 -5.35
N ARG A 575 -8.93 39.73 -4.61
CA ARG A 575 -8.64 41.07 -4.05
C ARG A 575 -7.48 41.04 -3.05
N LEU A 576 -7.44 40.04 -2.17
CA LEU A 576 -6.38 39.88 -1.17
C LEU A 576 -5.02 39.59 -1.82
N VAL A 577 -4.98 38.70 -2.80
CA VAL A 577 -3.75 38.36 -3.54
C VAL A 577 -3.23 39.58 -4.30
N ASN A 578 -4.10 40.31 -5.01
CA ASN A 578 -3.71 41.51 -5.75
C ASN A 578 -3.22 42.66 -4.84
N ALA A 579 -3.75 42.73 -3.61
CA ALA A 579 -3.31 43.69 -2.61
C ALA A 579 -2.03 43.30 -1.87
N GLY A 580 -1.48 42.10 -2.13
CA GLY A 580 -0.33 41.58 -1.38
C GLY A 580 -0.63 41.37 0.11
N ALA A 581 -1.87 40.97 0.43
CA ALA A 581 -2.31 40.73 1.79
C ALA A 581 -1.46 39.65 2.48
N ASP A 582 -1.46 39.67 3.82
CA ASP A 582 -0.73 38.66 4.57
C ASP A 582 -1.31 37.25 4.40
N ARG A 583 -0.49 36.26 4.75
CA ARG A 583 -0.82 34.84 4.61
C ARG A 583 -2.04 34.43 5.45
N TYR A 584 -2.28 35.08 6.58
CA TYR A 584 -3.39 34.73 7.46
C TYR A 584 -4.73 35.10 6.82
N ALA A 585 -4.82 36.29 6.21
CA ALA A 585 -6.00 36.72 5.47
C ALA A 585 -6.29 35.80 4.27
N ILE A 586 -5.26 35.44 3.50
CA ILE A 586 -5.39 34.51 2.36
C ILE A 586 -5.87 33.12 2.83
N GLU A 587 -5.32 32.60 3.93
CA GLU A 587 -5.70 31.29 4.47
C GLU A 587 -7.14 31.29 4.99
N ALA A 588 -7.59 32.39 5.60
CA ALA A 588 -8.97 32.55 6.05
C ALA A 588 -9.94 32.56 4.87
N ALA A 589 -9.65 33.33 3.81
CA ALA A 589 -10.46 33.36 2.60
C ALA A 589 -10.52 31.97 1.93
N CYS A 590 -9.38 31.27 1.81
CA CYS A 590 -9.35 29.91 1.25
C CYS A 590 -10.16 28.91 2.10
N THR A 591 -10.11 29.04 3.43
CA THR A 591 -10.88 28.18 4.34
C THR A 591 -12.38 28.40 4.14
N LYS A 592 -12.82 29.66 3.99
CA LYS A 592 -14.21 30.03 3.75
C LYS A 592 -14.80 29.38 2.48
N LEU A 593 -13.99 29.26 1.42
CA LEU A 593 -14.41 28.60 0.17
C LEU A 593 -14.80 27.11 0.37
N PHE A 594 -14.14 26.41 1.29
CA PHE A 594 -14.41 24.98 1.58
C PHE A 594 -15.28 24.73 2.81
N GLU A 595 -15.31 25.65 3.77
CA GLU A 595 -15.97 25.48 5.07
C GLU A 595 -17.19 26.41 5.26
N GLY A 596 -17.36 27.42 4.39
CA GLY A 596 -18.45 28.39 4.44
C GLY A 596 -18.19 29.47 5.49
N ASP A 597 -19.11 30.42 5.62
CA ASP A 597 -19.12 31.40 6.70
C ASP A 597 -19.37 30.64 8.01
N ARG A 598 -18.36 30.63 8.90
CA ARG A 598 -18.47 30.03 10.23
C ARG A 598 -19.31 30.88 11.16
#